data_AF-A0A2W2B772-F1
#
_entry.id   AF-A0A2W2B772-F1
#
_cell.length_a   1.000
_cell.length_b   1.000
_cell.length_c   1.000
_cell.angle_alpha   90.00
_cell.angle_beta   90.00
_cell.angle_gamma   90.00
#
_symmetry.space_group_name_H-M   'P 1'
#
loop_
_entity.id
_entity.type
_entity.pdbx_description
1 polymer ?
#
loop_
_entity_poly.entity_id
_entity_poly.type
_entity_poly.pdbx_seq_one_letter_code
_entity_poly.pdbx_strand_id
1 'polypeptide(L)'
;MNGEELREALRSEMAATIPPPRLSTAAVLGAARRARVRRRAVLACAGSAAAVLAVTGVAAVGIPGAGGFSPAGPGPQTIPHPSAKDTATPWPTGPDGHPQGDRTARAGSRYDQAIRLLDEIVSVVPAGYTAPENPANQPADQMPLRAHQAQFEDKVNGADVWSYMSSAAVAQGERMGRLLVEVHTAGSQLPDEPCALARQFWGMQGECQVMTVGAAQVGVVVRPADDDRFDQWAAFRHPDGVVTFVAQGAKLGDGRPELRTLPFSTQQLAALAVDERFHLR
;
A
#
# COMPACT_ATOMS: atom_id res chain seq x y z
N MET A 1 -41.04 25.93 31.57
CA MET A 1 -40.47 25.89 30.22
C MET A 1 -41.52 26.41 29.26
N ASN A 2 -41.28 27.56 28.65
CA ASN A 2 -42.24 28.26 27.79
C ASN A 2 -41.92 28.00 26.29
N GLY A 3 -42.89 28.27 25.40
CA GLY A 3 -42.77 27.93 23.98
C GLY A 3 -41.67 28.69 23.23
N GLU A 4 -41.22 29.82 23.78
CA GLU A 4 -40.11 30.60 23.22
C GLU A 4 -38.74 30.00 23.56
N GLU A 5 -38.56 29.45 24.77
CA GLU A 5 -37.34 28.70 25.14
C GLU A 5 -37.13 27.47 24.25
N LEU A 6 -38.21 26.75 23.90
CA LEU A 6 -38.13 25.59 23.02
C LEU A 6 -37.74 25.97 21.58
N ARG A 7 -38.28 27.10 21.08
CA ARG A 7 -37.93 27.59 19.73
C ARG A 7 -36.48 28.05 19.64
N GLU A 8 -35.96 28.66 20.70
CA GLU A 8 -34.58 29.13 20.72
C GLU A 8 -33.59 27.97 20.87
N ALA A 9 -33.92 26.96 21.68
CA ALA A 9 -33.14 25.73 21.76
C ALA A 9 -33.05 24.99 20.40
N LEU A 10 -34.17 24.90 19.66
CA LEU A 10 -34.17 24.25 18.34
C LEU A 10 -33.39 25.05 17.28
N ARG A 11 -33.40 26.39 17.32
CA ARG A 11 -32.56 27.21 16.44
C ARG A 11 -31.07 27.07 16.78
N SER A 12 -30.73 27.02 18.06
CA SER A 12 -29.36 26.82 18.52
C SER A 12 -28.80 25.48 18.06
N GLU A 13 -29.60 24.40 18.13
CA GLU A 13 -29.19 23.07 17.65
C GLU A 13 -29.05 23.02 16.12
N MET A 14 -29.94 23.67 15.37
CA MET A 14 -29.81 23.75 13.91
C MET A 14 -28.63 24.63 13.46
N ALA A 15 -28.23 25.63 14.25
CA ALA A 15 -27.05 26.46 13.96
C ALA A 15 -25.72 25.73 14.27
N ALA A 16 -25.75 24.65 15.06
CA ALA A 16 -24.59 23.82 15.38
C ALA A 16 -24.25 22.78 14.28
N THR A 17 -24.98 22.78 13.16
CA THR A 17 -24.72 21.86 12.06
C THR A 17 -23.44 22.26 11.32
N ILE A 18 -22.33 21.62 11.67
CA ILE A 18 -21.07 21.69 10.92
C ILE A 18 -21.39 21.19 9.50
N PRO A 19 -21.24 22.01 8.45
CA PRO A 19 -21.48 21.55 7.09
C PRO A 19 -20.54 20.37 6.80
N PRO A 20 -21.01 19.30 6.14
CA PRO A 20 -20.18 18.16 5.83
C PRO A 20 -18.93 18.65 5.07
N PRO A 21 -17.74 18.13 5.40
CA PRO A 21 -16.51 18.56 4.76
C PRO A 21 -16.68 18.43 3.24
N ARG A 22 -16.39 19.52 2.52
CA ARG A 22 -16.54 19.53 1.06
C ARG A 22 -15.69 18.40 0.49
N LEU A 23 -16.34 17.49 -0.23
CA LEU A 23 -15.65 16.41 -0.95
C LEU A 23 -14.69 17.04 -1.96
N SER A 24 -13.41 17.07 -1.61
CA SER A 24 -12.35 17.54 -2.51
C SER A 24 -12.18 16.50 -3.61
N THR A 25 -12.57 16.87 -4.82
CA THR A 25 -12.35 16.05 -6.02
C THR A 25 -10.87 15.71 -6.20
N ALA A 26 -9.96 16.61 -5.79
CA ALA A 26 -8.52 16.34 -5.78
C ALA A 26 -8.13 15.27 -4.75
N ALA A 27 -8.73 15.25 -3.55
CA ALA A 27 -8.49 14.22 -2.55
C ALA A 27 -9.02 12.84 -2.99
N VAL A 28 -10.20 12.82 -3.62
CA VAL A 28 -10.81 11.60 -4.19
C VAL A 28 -9.99 11.06 -5.37
N LEU A 29 -9.58 11.94 -6.29
CA LEU A 29 -8.72 11.56 -7.42
C LEU A 29 -7.32 11.15 -6.95
N GLY A 30 -6.80 11.78 -5.90
CA GLY A 30 -5.58 11.38 -5.22
C GLY A 30 -5.70 9.97 -4.63
N ALA A 31 -6.79 9.69 -3.90
CA ALA A 31 -7.07 8.37 -3.34
C ALA A 31 -7.23 7.30 -4.42
N ALA A 32 -7.94 7.59 -5.50
CA ALA A 32 -8.12 6.69 -6.62
C ALA A 32 -6.81 6.42 -7.38
N ARG A 33 -5.98 7.44 -7.59
CA ARG A 33 -4.64 7.29 -8.17
C ARG A 33 -3.71 6.49 -7.25
N ARG A 34 -3.76 6.72 -5.94
CA ARG A 34 -3.03 5.93 -4.92
C ARG A 34 -3.43 4.45 -4.96
N ALA A 35 -4.73 4.15 -4.99
CA ALA A 35 -5.21 2.78 -5.12
C ALA A 35 -4.75 2.13 -6.45
N ARG A 36 -4.77 2.89 -7.55
CA ARG A 36 -4.31 2.41 -8.87
C ARG A 36 -2.79 2.18 -8.94
N VAL A 37 -2.00 3.05 -8.31
CA VAL A 37 -0.53 2.88 -8.24
C VAL A 37 -0.16 1.70 -7.36
N ARG A 38 -0.83 1.49 -6.21
CA ARG A 38 -0.61 0.30 -5.37
C ARG A 38 -0.91 -1.00 -6.12
N ARG A 39 -2.03 -1.05 -6.86
CA ARG A 39 -2.35 -2.18 -7.75
C ARG A 39 -1.27 -2.43 -8.80
N ARG A 40 -0.67 -1.37 -9.34
CA ARG A 40 0.41 -1.46 -10.35
C ARG A 40 1.77 -1.78 -9.75
N ALA A 41 2.08 -1.36 -8.53
CA ALA A 41 3.31 -1.71 -7.84
C ALA A 41 3.36 -3.22 -7.53
N VAL A 42 2.20 -3.81 -7.17
CA VAL A 42 2.06 -5.27 -7.04
C VAL A 42 2.19 -5.98 -8.39
N LEU A 43 1.62 -5.42 -9.47
CA LEU A 43 1.79 -5.95 -10.84
C LEU A 43 3.18 -5.70 -11.44
N ALA A 44 3.97 -4.74 -10.94
CA ALA A 44 5.33 -4.53 -11.42
C ALA A 44 6.30 -5.62 -10.91
N CYS A 45 5.89 -6.41 -9.92
CA CYS A 45 6.50 -7.69 -9.58
C CYS A 45 5.93 -8.87 -10.39
N ALA A 46 5.01 -8.62 -11.34
CA ALA A 46 4.39 -9.61 -12.21
C ALA A 46 4.60 -9.21 -13.69
N GLY A 47 5.71 -9.69 -14.26
CA GLY A 47 5.90 -9.95 -15.69
C GLY A 47 5.49 -8.85 -16.69
N SER A 48 6.46 -8.02 -17.10
CA SER A 48 6.38 -7.34 -18.39
C SER A 48 6.90 -8.28 -19.48
N ALA A 49 5.99 -9.00 -20.16
CA ALA A 49 6.29 -9.68 -21.42
C ALA A 49 6.03 -8.74 -22.62
N ALA A 50 6.92 -8.87 -23.61
CA ALA A 50 7.22 -7.91 -24.65
C ALA A 50 6.18 -7.74 -25.77
N ALA A 51 6.27 -6.60 -26.46
CA ALA A 51 5.92 -6.49 -27.87
C ALA A 51 7.11 -5.87 -28.63
N VAL A 52 8.03 -6.71 -29.08
CA VAL A 52 9.01 -6.34 -30.12
C VAL A 52 8.32 -6.58 -31.46
N LEU A 53 7.84 -5.51 -32.10
CA LEU A 53 7.50 -5.57 -33.52
C LEU A 53 8.80 -5.48 -34.32
N ALA A 54 9.28 -6.64 -34.76
CA ALA A 54 10.28 -6.74 -35.80
C ALA A 54 9.63 -6.35 -37.15
N VAL A 55 10.09 -5.24 -37.75
CA VAL A 55 9.84 -4.95 -39.16
C VAL A 55 11.15 -5.06 -39.91
N THR A 56 11.39 -6.23 -40.45
CA THR A 56 12.28 -6.53 -41.58
C THR A 56 11.39 -7.31 -42.56
N GLY A 57 11.03 -6.91 -43.77
CA GLY A 57 11.53 -5.95 -44.75
C GLY A 57 11.53 -6.67 -46.10
N VAL A 58 10.91 -6.16 -47.18
CA VAL A 58 11.29 -6.44 -48.60
C VAL A 58 10.76 -5.34 -49.54
N ALA A 59 11.71 -4.89 -50.37
CA ALA A 59 11.80 -4.07 -51.58
C ALA A 59 10.59 -3.70 -52.51
N ALA A 60 10.69 -2.44 -52.97
CA ALA A 60 10.64 -1.88 -54.33
C ALA A 60 9.31 -1.76 -55.14
N VAL A 61 8.96 -0.51 -55.55
CA VAL A 61 8.85 0.02 -56.94
C VAL A 61 8.37 1.50 -56.94
N GLY A 62 9.07 2.39 -57.66
CA GLY A 62 8.49 3.43 -58.56
C GLY A 62 7.93 4.78 -58.05
N ILE A 63 8.65 5.87 -58.36
CA ILE A 63 8.38 7.35 -58.31
C ILE A 63 7.45 7.78 -59.50
N PRO A 64 6.84 9.02 -59.68
CA PRO A 64 6.95 10.35 -59.00
C PRO A 64 5.63 11.13 -58.69
N GLY A 65 5.74 12.26 -57.96
CA GLY A 65 5.00 13.48 -58.33
C GLY A 65 4.49 14.42 -57.23
N ALA A 66 5.22 15.54 -57.04
CA ALA A 66 4.76 16.92 -56.74
C ALA A 66 4.11 17.29 -55.39
N GLY A 67 4.68 18.34 -54.77
CA GLY A 67 3.98 19.23 -53.81
C GLY A 67 4.76 19.49 -52.52
N GLY A 68 5.74 20.40 -52.56
CA GLY A 68 6.60 20.70 -51.42
C GLY A 68 6.01 21.64 -50.38
N PHE A 69 6.69 21.76 -49.24
CA PHE A 69 6.93 22.99 -48.49
C PHE A 69 8.22 22.82 -47.66
N SER A 70 9.20 23.70 -47.89
CA SER A 70 10.45 23.83 -47.13
C SER A 70 10.26 24.76 -45.92
N PRO A 71 11.17 24.71 -44.91
CA PRO A 71 10.90 25.14 -43.54
C PRO A 71 11.03 26.65 -43.35
N ALA A 72 10.17 27.22 -42.50
CA ALA A 72 10.36 28.56 -41.94
C ALA A 72 11.38 28.52 -40.79
N GLY A 73 12.32 29.47 -40.79
CA GLY A 73 13.37 29.63 -39.79
C GLY A 73 12.89 30.07 -38.40
N PRO A 74 13.82 30.27 -37.46
CA PRO A 74 13.54 30.29 -36.02
C PRO A 74 12.85 31.59 -35.59
N GLY A 75 11.62 31.47 -35.12
CA GLY A 75 10.89 32.53 -34.40
C GLY A 75 11.39 32.68 -32.95
N PRO A 76 11.18 33.85 -32.33
CA PRO A 76 11.83 34.26 -31.08
C PRO A 76 11.50 33.32 -29.92
N GLN A 77 12.54 33.00 -29.14
CA GLN A 77 12.44 32.21 -27.91
C GLN A 77 11.51 32.89 -26.92
N THR A 78 10.29 32.39 -26.84
CA THR A 78 9.43 32.63 -25.68
C THR A 78 10.00 31.81 -24.53
N ILE A 79 10.42 32.54 -23.50
CA ILE A 79 10.88 32.01 -22.21
C ILE A 79 9.87 30.94 -21.76
N PRO A 80 10.28 29.68 -21.52
CA PRO A 80 9.38 28.65 -21.05
C PRO A 80 8.76 29.12 -19.74
N HIS A 81 7.46 29.39 -19.75
CA HIS A 81 6.70 29.51 -18.52
C HIS A 81 6.84 28.19 -17.74
N PRO A 82 6.97 28.25 -16.40
CA PRO A 82 7.16 27.06 -15.59
C PRO A 82 5.94 26.15 -15.77
N SER A 83 6.15 25.02 -16.44
CA SER A 83 5.13 23.99 -16.59
C SER A 83 4.83 23.35 -15.24
N ALA A 84 3.62 23.59 -14.75
CA ALA A 84 2.76 22.62 -14.06
C ALA A 84 3.46 21.54 -13.21
N LYS A 85 4.19 21.94 -12.16
CA LYS A 85 4.69 21.03 -11.10
C LYS A 85 4.55 21.55 -9.66
N ASP A 86 3.99 22.74 -9.44
CA ASP A 86 3.91 23.38 -8.10
C ASP A 86 2.85 22.81 -7.15
N THR A 87 2.24 21.67 -7.47
CA THR A 87 1.25 21.00 -6.58
C THR A 87 1.72 19.61 -6.11
N ALA A 88 2.91 19.16 -6.51
CA ALA A 88 3.45 17.90 -6.03
C ALA A 88 4.02 18.09 -4.62
N THR A 89 3.46 17.38 -3.63
CA THR A 89 4.04 17.29 -2.29
C THR A 89 5.51 16.85 -2.43
N PRO A 90 6.47 17.65 -1.93
CA PRO A 90 7.88 17.28 -2.04
C PRO A 90 8.15 15.99 -1.27
N TRP A 91 8.92 15.10 -1.87
CA TRP A 91 9.34 13.85 -1.23
C TRP A 91 10.27 14.16 -0.05
N PRO A 92 10.28 13.32 1.00
CA PRO A 92 11.23 13.49 2.09
C PRO A 92 12.67 13.39 1.60
N THR A 93 13.57 14.10 2.30
CA THR A 93 15.00 14.04 2.04
C THR A 93 15.56 12.66 2.36
N GLY A 94 16.33 12.09 1.43
CA GLY A 94 17.06 10.85 1.59
C GLY A 94 18.29 11.00 2.51
N PRO A 95 18.97 9.88 2.83
CA PRO A 95 20.12 9.88 3.72
C PRO A 95 21.34 10.64 3.19
N ASP A 96 21.37 10.97 1.90
CA ASP A 96 22.39 11.77 1.22
C ASP A 96 22.11 13.29 1.29
N GLY A 97 21.02 13.71 1.96
CA GLY A 97 20.63 15.11 2.04
C GLY A 97 19.90 15.63 0.80
N HIS A 98 19.63 14.79 -0.20
CA HIS A 98 18.87 15.14 -1.39
C HIS A 98 17.43 14.63 -1.31
N PRO A 99 16.44 15.31 -1.91
CA PRO A 99 15.08 14.79 -2.02
C PRO A 99 15.07 13.41 -2.69
N GLN A 100 14.32 12.46 -2.14
CA GLN A 100 14.18 11.14 -2.76
C GLN A 100 13.58 11.26 -4.18
N GLY A 101 14.05 10.42 -5.10
CA GLY A 101 13.59 10.40 -6.49
C GLY A 101 12.24 9.73 -6.69
N ASP A 102 11.83 8.85 -5.77
CA ASP A 102 10.52 8.19 -5.74
C ASP A 102 10.00 8.05 -4.29
N ARG A 103 8.84 7.41 -4.11
CA ARG A 103 8.20 7.25 -2.79
C ARG A 103 8.89 6.22 -1.90
N THR A 104 9.79 5.40 -2.43
CA THR A 104 10.40 4.28 -1.73
C THR A 104 11.75 4.68 -1.15
N ALA A 105 11.89 4.53 0.16
CA ALA A 105 13.20 4.67 0.79
C ALA A 105 14.06 3.45 0.45
N ARG A 106 15.19 3.69 -0.23
CA ARG A 106 16.15 2.65 -0.62
C ARG A 106 17.37 2.55 0.30
N ALA A 107 17.52 3.49 1.23
CA ALA A 107 18.60 3.55 2.21
C ALA A 107 18.18 4.43 3.41
N GLY A 108 18.96 4.37 4.49
CA GLY A 108 18.76 5.17 5.71
C GLY A 108 17.73 4.58 6.67
N SER A 109 17.42 5.31 7.74
CA SER A 109 16.65 4.79 8.89
C SER A 109 15.28 4.21 8.54
N ARG A 110 14.60 4.78 7.52
CA ARG A 110 13.32 4.28 7.02
C ARG A 110 13.47 2.91 6.34
N TYR A 111 14.51 2.76 5.52
CA TYR A 111 14.84 1.48 4.90
C TYR A 111 15.25 0.42 5.94
N ASP A 112 16.08 0.80 6.91
CA ASP A 112 16.51 -0.08 8.00
C ASP A 112 15.33 -0.53 8.87
N GLN A 113 14.32 0.32 9.05
CA GLN A 113 13.10 -0.01 9.77
C GLN A 113 12.25 -1.05 9.02
N ALA A 114 12.22 -1.03 7.68
CA ALA A 114 11.60 -2.10 6.90
C ALA A 114 12.37 -3.42 7.00
N ILE A 115 13.72 -3.40 7.06
CA ILE A 115 14.51 -4.62 7.31
C ILE A 115 14.17 -5.21 8.67
N ARG A 116 14.17 -4.39 9.72
CA ARG A 116 13.81 -4.84 11.08
C ARG A 116 12.42 -5.46 11.10
N LEU A 117 11.45 -4.87 10.42
CA LEU A 117 10.10 -5.43 10.33
C LEU A 117 10.10 -6.82 9.69
N LEU A 118 10.91 -7.05 8.65
CA LEU A 118 11.05 -8.37 8.02
C LEU A 118 11.64 -9.40 8.99
N ASP A 119 12.67 -9.04 9.74
CA ASP A 119 13.26 -9.92 10.75
C ASP A 119 12.23 -10.32 11.82
N GLU A 120 11.37 -9.37 12.24
CA GLU A 120 10.29 -9.65 13.19
C GLU A 120 9.19 -10.54 12.60
N ILE A 121 8.86 -10.42 11.31
CA ILE A 121 7.93 -11.36 10.65
C ILE A 121 8.49 -12.78 10.67
N VAL A 122 9.79 -12.93 10.42
CA VAL A 122 10.46 -14.24 10.42
C VAL A 122 10.52 -14.82 11.84
N SER A 123 10.70 -13.97 12.86
CA SER A 123 10.78 -14.40 14.26
C SER A 123 9.48 -14.99 14.81
N VAL A 124 8.33 -14.62 14.23
CA VAL A 124 7.00 -15.10 14.67
C VAL A 124 6.49 -16.35 13.94
N VAL A 125 7.26 -16.89 12.99
CA VAL A 125 6.85 -18.09 12.25
C VAL A 125 6.58 -19.24 13.23
N PRO A 126 5.39 -19.86 13.19
CA PRO A 126 4.99 -20.82 14.21
C PRO A 126 5.74 -22.14 14.04
N ALA A 127 5.83 -22.90 15.12
CA ALA A 127 6.45 -24.22 15.10
C ALA A 127 5.80 -25.13 14.05
N GLY A 128 6.62 -25.92 13.36
CA GLY A 128 6.18 -26.76 12.24
C GLY A 128 6.17 -26.06 10.89
N TYR A 129 6.53 -24.77 10.84
CA TYR A 129 6.76 -24.00 9.63
C TYR A 129 8.18 -23.45 9.59
N THR A 130 8.64 -23.05 8.40
CA THR A 130 9.88 -22.30 8.20
C THR A 130 9.63 -21.07 7.34
N ALA A 131 10.50 -20.07 7.42
CA ALA A 131 10.57 -19.00 6.43
C ALA A 131 11.85 -19.19 5.61
N PRO A 132 11.79 -19.64 4.35
CA PRO A 132 12.99 -19.77 3.52
C PRO A 132 13.59 -18.39 3.16
N GLU A 133 14.91 -18.33 3.02
CA GLU A 133 15.62 -17.15 2.50
C GLU A 133 15.43 -17.01 0.98
N ASN A 134 15.64 -15.81 0.44
CA ASN A 134 15.71 -15.63 -1.00
C ASN A 134 16.92 -16.37 -1.59
N PRO A 135 16.76 -17.13 -2.68
CA PRO A 135 17.91 -17.74 -3.34
C PRO A 135 18.82 -16.66 -3.94
N ALA A 136 20.14 -16.82 -3.82
CA ALA A 136 21.12 -15.82 -4.25
C ALA A 136 21.02 -15.44 -5.75
N ASN A 137 20.55 -16.37 -6.58
CA ASN A 137 20.39 -16.20 -8.03
C ASN A 137 18.92 -16.20 -8.45
N GLN A 138 18.06 -15.59 -7.64
CA GLN A 138 16.63 -15.49 -7.97
C GLN A 138 16.43 -14.69 -9.26
N PRO A 139 15.68 -15.22 -10.26
CA PRO A 139 15.28 -14.45 -11.42
C PRO A 139 14.47 -13.21 -11.02
N ALA A 140 14.69 -12.08 -11.69
CA ALA A 140 14.04 -10.81 -11.36
C ALA A 140 12.51 -10.83 -11.53
N ASP A 141 12.00 -11.76 -12.33
CA ASP A 141 10.57 -12.00 -12.58
C ASP A 141 9.95 -12.97 -11.58
N GLN A 142 10.75 -13.65 -10.76
CA GLN A 142 10.24 -14.53 -9.72
C GLN A 142 9.95 -13.72 -8.45
N MET A 143 8.79 -13.96 -7.85
CA MET A 143 8.43 -13.28 -6.60
C MET A 143 9.41 -13.67 -5.47
N PRO A 144 9.99 -12.70 -4.76
CA PRO A 144 10.89 -12.99 -3.65
C PRO A 144 10.16 -13.73 -2.53
N LEU A 145 10.87 -14.67 -1.91
CA LEU A 145 10.40 -15.39 -0.72
C LEU A 145 10.36 -14.47 0.50
N ARG A 146 11.24 -13.47 0.57
CA ARG A 146 11.25 -12.44 1.60
C ARG A 146 11.42 -11.07 0.97
N ALA A 147 10.60 -10.12 1.36
CA ALA A 147 10.66 -8.77 0.83
C ALA A 147 10.28 -7.75 1.89
N HIS A 148 10.88 -6.56 1.79
CA HIS A 148 10.61 -5.41 2.63
C HIS A 148 10.59 -4.13 1.80
N GLN A 149 9.81 -3.16 2.23
CA GLN A 149 9.71 -1.85 1.61
C GLN A 149 9.33 -0.81 2.67
N ALA A 150 9.94 0.37 2.58
CA ALA A 150 9.47 1.57 3.28
C ALA A 150 9.02 2.59 2.24
N GLN A 151 7.80 3.11 2.39
CA GLN A 151 7.20 4.03 1.44
C GLN A 151 6.66 5.27 2.14
N PHE A 152 7.00 6.44 1.61
CA PHE A 152 6.37 7.69 1.99
C PHE A 152 4.94 7.73 1.45
N GLU A 153 3.98 7.97 2.34
CA GLU A 153 2.56 7.98 2.00
C GLU A 153 2.04 9.39 1.71
N ASP A 154 2.17 10.28 2.66
CA ASP A 154 1.68 11.64 2.53
C ASP A 154 2.31 12.56 3.58
N LYS A 155 2.02 13.86 3.47
CA LYS A 155 2.31 14.83 4.52
C LYS A 155 1.01 15.30 5.14
N VAL A 156 0.74 14.91 6.38
CA VAL A 156 -0.48 15.26 7.12
C VAL A 156 -0.11 16.22 8.24
N ASN A 157 -0.69 17.43 8.22
CA ASN A 157 -0.38 18.48 9.20
C ASN A 157 1.12 18.78 9.34
N GLY A 158 1.87 18.70 8.23
CA GLY A 158 3.32 18.93 8.20
C GLY A 158 4.18 17.71 8.55
N ALA A 159 3.60 16.66 9.15
CA ALA A 159 4.29 15.43 9.49
C ALA A 159 4.27 14.42 8.33
N ASP A 160 5.38 13.72 8.13
CA ASP A 160 5.48 12.66 7.12
C ASP A 160 4.82 11.38 7.62
N VAL A 161 3.86 10.87 6.84
CA VAL A 161 3.24 9.56 7.06
C VAL A 161 3.98 8.54 6.20
N TRP A 162 4.39 7.43 6.81
CA TRP A 162 5.10 6.34 6.16
C TRP A 162 4.32 5.03 6.28
N SER A 163 4.53 4.13 5.30
CA SER A 163 4.15 2.72 5.38
C SER A 163 5.41 1.84 5.32
N TYR A 164 5.45 0.80 6.14
CA TYR A 164 6.48 -0.23 6.13
C TYR A 164 5.79 -1.54 5.85
N MET A 165 6.10 -2.15 4.72
CA MET A 165 5.55 -3.44 4.32
C MET A 165 6.67 -4.46 4.33
N SER A 166 6.45 -5.59 4.98
CA SER A 166 7.34 -6.74 4.89
C SER A 166 6.53 -8.01 4.68
N SER A 167 7.07 -8.96 3.94
CA SER A 167 6.43 -10.25 3.73
C SER A 167 7.45 -11.38 3.65
N ALA A 168 7.07 -12.53 4.19
CA ALA A 168 7.83 -13.76 4.13
C ALA A 168 6.96 -14.91 3.62
N ALA A 169 7.53 -15.76 2.79
CA ALA A 169 6.99 -17.07 2.49
C ALA A 169 7.03 -17.91 3.76
N VAL A 170 5.97 -18.68 3.99
CA VAL A 170 5.89 -19.61 5.12
C VAL A 170 5.73 -21.01 4.56
N ALA A 171 6.69 -21.87 4.83
CA ALA A 171 6.81 -23.19 4.23
C ALA A 171 6.49 -24.31 5.23
N GLN A 172 5.83 -25.35 4.74
CA GLN A 172 5.64 -26.62 5.42
C GLN A 172 5.94 -27.76 4.43
N GLY A 173 7.17 -28.27 4.49
CA GLY A 173 7.69 -29.14 3.42
C GLY A 173 7.80 -28.37 2.10
N GLU A 174 7.27 -28.93 1.01
CA GLU A 174 7.25 -28.29 -0.32
C GLU A 174 6.12 -27.26 -0.51
N ARG A 175 5.22 -27.14 0.47
CA ARG A 175 4.07 -26.24 0.40
C ARG A 175 4.42 -24.87 0.96
N MET A 176 4.01 -23.81 0.27
CA MET A 176 4.31 -22.44 0.66
C MET A 176 3.07 -21.55 0.63
N GLY A 177 2.93 -20.78 1.70
CA GLY A 177 2.00 -19.68 1.81
C GLY A 177 2.75 -18.38 2.05
N ARG A 178 2.03 -17.37 2.53
CA ARG A 178 2.58 -16.03 2.75
C ARG A 178 2.12 -15.46 4.07
N LEU A 179 3.03 -14.79 4.76
CA LEU A 179 2.76 -13.87 5.86
C LEU A 179 3.21 -12.48 5.44
N LEU A 180 2.41 -11.47 5.74
CA LEU A 180 2.71 -10.06 5.45
C LEU A 180 2.33 -9.20 6.63
N VAL A 181 3.17 -8.21 6.94
CA VAL A 181 2.85 -7.13 7.87
C VAL A 181 3.01 -5.80 7.15
N GLU A 182 2.02 -4.92 7.30
CA GLU A 182 2.11 -3.53 6.87
C GLU A 182 1.83 -2.60 8.06
N VAL A 183 2.73 -1.67 8.31
CA VAL A 183 2.63 -0.71 9.41
C VAL A 183 2.57 0.70 8.85
N HIS A 184 1.55 1.47 9.21
CA HIS A 184 1.47 2.90 8.93
C HIS A 184 1.81 3.70 10.18
N THR A 185 2.63 4.73 10.03
CA THR A 185 2.91 5.66 11.14
C THR A 185 1.64 6.44 11.53
N ALA A 186 1.70 7.07 12.70
CA ALA A 186 0.68 8.01 13.17
C ALA A 186 0.36 9.09 12.12
N GLY A 187 -0.87 9.59 12.14
CA GLY A 187 -1.40 10.56 11.18
C GLY A 187 -2.00 9.96 9.90
N SER A 188 -1.97 8.62 9.76
CA SER A 188 -2.65 7.92 8.67
C SER A 188 -4.16 8.20 8.68
N GLN A 189 -4.72 8.49 7.51
CA GLN A 189 -6.15 8.77 7.32
C GLN A 189 -7.00 7.48 7.21
N LEU A 190 -6.51 6.39 7.79
CA LEU A 190 -7.23 5.12 7.83
C LEU A 190 -8.39 5.20 8.84
N PRO A 191 -9.43 4.37 8.74
CA PRO A 191 -10.54 4.36 9.69
C PRO A 191 -10.09 4.05 11.13
N ASP A 192 -10.92 4.43 12.11
CA ASP A 192 -10.71 4.07 13.52
C ASP A 192 -11.53 2.85 13.94
N GLU A 193 -12.69 2.62 13.32
CA GLU A 193 -13.51 1.44 13.61
C GLU A 193 -12.77 0.17 13.15
N PRO A 194 -12.57 -0.83 14.04
CA PRO A 194 -11.69 -1.97 13.76
C PRO A 194 -11.98 -2.70 12.45
N CYS A 195 -13.24 -2.98 12.15
CA CYS A 195 -13.60 -3.72 10.95
C CYS A 195 -13.60 -2.86 9.68
N ALA A 196 -13.89 -1.56 9.78
CA ALA A 196 -13.69 -0.61 8.69
C ALA A 196 -12.20 -0.48 8.37
N LEU A 197 -11.35 -0.44 9.40
CA LEU A 197 -9.90 -0.41 9.25
C LEU A 197 -9.40 -1.67 8.53
N ALA A 198 -9.79 -2.86 9.00
CA ALA A 198 -9.40 -4.12 8.36
C ALA A 198 -9.83 -4.18 6.88
N ARG A 199 -11.06 -3.75 6.56
CA ARG A 199 -11.57 -3.68 5.18
C ARG A 199 -10.98 -2.53 4.35
N GLN A 200 -10.11 -1.71 4.92
CA GLN A 200 -9.36 -0.71 4.16
C GLN A 200 -8.02 -1.27 3.66
N PHE A 201 -7.57 -2.42 4.18
CA PHE A 201 -6.30 -3.04 3.79
C PHE A 201 -6.26 -3.28 2.28
N TRP A 202 -5.48 -2.47 1.57
CA TRP A 202 -5.40 -2.42 0.10
C TRP A 202 -6.73 -2.23 -0.64
N GLY A 203 -7.77 -1.76 0.06
CA GLY A 203 -9.14 -1.71 -0.43
C GLY A 203 -9.81 -3.07 -0.58
N MET A 204 -9.22 -4.14 -0.05
CA MET A 204 -9.81 -5.48 -0.03
C MET A 204 -11.02 -5.51 0.90
N GLN A 205 -12.02 -6.30 0.55
CA GLN A 205 -13.25 -6.46 1.33
C GLN A 205 -13.39 -7.91 1.80
N GLY A 206 -14.26 -8.13 2.78
CA GLY A 206 -14.56 -9.47 3.27
C GLY A 206 -15.43 -9.46 4.51
N GLU A 207 -15.78 -10.66 4.97
CA GLU A 207 -16.47 -10.88 6.23
C GLU A 207 -15.51 -10.53 7.38
N CYS A 208 -15.83 -9.48 8.13
CA CYS A 208 -15.01 -9.01 9.25
C CYS A 208 -15.68 -9.25 10.60
N GLN A 209 -14.87 -9.63 11.58
CA GLN A 209 -15.26 -9.79 12.98
C GLN A 209 -14.34 -8.96 13.86
N VAL A 210 -14.89 -8.35 14.90
CA VAL A 210 -14.09 -7.71 15.94
C VAL A 210 -13.67 -8.77 16.96
N MET A 211 -12.37 -8.96 17.12
CA MET A 211 -11.78 -9.87 18.10
C MET A 211 -11.16 -9.07 19.24
N THR A 212 -11.27 -9.61 20.46
CA THR A 212 -10.66 -9.00 21.64
C THR A 212 -9.33 -9.68 21.95
N VAL A 213 -8.27 -8.89 22.11
CA VAL A 213 -6.95 -9.36 22.56
C VAL A 213 -6.54 -8.51 23.75
N GLY A 214 -6.65 -9.06 24.96
CA GLY A 214 -6.50 -8.27 26.18
C GLY A 214 -7.56 -7.16 26.22
N ALA A 215 -7.12 -5.89 26.25
CA ALA A 215 -8.00 -4.73 26.19
C ALA A 215 -8.21 -4.18 24.76
N ALA A 216 -7.49 -4.72 23.77
CA ALA A 216 -7.54 -4.24 22.39
C ALA A 216 -8.72 -4.85 21.61
N GLN A 217 -9.35 -4.04 20.76
CA GLN A 217 -10.32 -4.47 19.76
C GLN A 217 -9.64 -4.48 18.38
N VAL A 218 -9.62 -5.66 17.75
CA VAL A 218 -8.91 -5.91 16.49
C VAL A 218 -9.93 -6.29 15.43
N GLY A 219 -9.89 -5.66 14.27
CA GLY A 219 -10.71 -6.07 13.14
C GLY A 219 -10.03 -7.22 12.41
N VAL A 220 -10.74 -8.33 12.20
CA VAL A 220 -10.20 -9.50 11.51
C VAL A 220 -11.13 -9.87 10.37
N VAL A 221 -10.65 -9.76 9.15
CA VAL A 221 -11.32 -10.36 7.99
C VAL A 221 -11.02 -11.86 7.99
N VAL A 222 -12.06 -12.65 8.21
CA VAL A 222 -11.98 -14.11 8.35
C VAL A 222 -12.29 -14.83 7.03
N ARG A 223 -12.88 -14.12 6.06
CA ARG A 223 -13.14 -14.61 4.71
C ARG A 223 -13.08 -13.44 3.73
N PRO A 224 -12.22 -13.49 2.68
CA PRO A 224 -12.18 -12.47 1.65
C PRO A 224 -13.48 -12.44 0.84
N ALA A 225 -13.75 -11.30 0.21
CA ALA A 225 -14.71 -11.21 -0.89
C ALA A 225 -14.05 -11.71 -2.20
N ASP A 226 -14.19 -10.97 -3.31
CA ASP A 226 -13.65 -11.39 -4.61
C ASP A 226 -12.11 -11.27 -4.71
N ASP A 227 -11.48 -10.47 -3.84
CA ASP A 227 -10.03 -10.28 -3.80
C ASP A 227 -9.41 -11.23 -2.78
N ASP A 228 -8.88 -12.34 -3.28
CA ASP A 228 -8.41 -13.49 -2.50
C ASP A 228 -6.88 -13.52 -2.36
N ARG A 229 -6.19 -12.38 -2.54
CA ARG A 229 -4.72 -12.30 -2.39
C ARG A 229 -4.23 -12.76 -1.01
N PHE A 230 -5.09 -12.66 -0.01
CA PHE A 230 -4.92 -13.26 1.32
C PHE A 230 -6.21 -13.94 1.74
N ASP A 231 -6.08 -15.03 2.48
CA ASP A 231 -7.21 -15.76 3.04
C ASP A 231 -7.76 -15.07 4.29
N GLN A 232 -6.89 -14.41 5.07
CA GLN A 232 -7.24 -13.72 6.30
C GLN A 232 -6.31 -12.54 6.56
N TRP A 233 -6.83 -11.50 7.19
CA TRP A 233 -6.02 -10.40 7.71
C TRP A 233 -6.63 -9.74 8.93
N ALA A 234 -5.77 -9.30 9.83
CA ALA A 234 -6.10 -8.54 11.02
C ALA A 234 -5.58 -7.10 10.89
N ALA A 235 -6.28 -6.16 11.51
CA ALA A 235 -5.87 -4.76 11.59
C ALA A 235 -6.12 -4.19 12.97
N PHE A 236 -5.14 -3.44 13.47
CA PHE A 236 -5.22 -2.76 14.75
C PHE A 236 -4.64 -1.35 14.65
N ARG A 237 -5.30 -0.40 15.32
CA ARG A 237 -4.76 0.94 15.54
C ARG A 237 -4.29 1.04 16.98
N HIS A 238 -2.99 1.27 17.15
CA HIS A 238 -2.37 1.54 18.43
C HIS A 238 -2.83 2.90 19.01
N PRO A 239 -2.79 3.09 20.33
CA PRO A 239 -3.23 4.34 20.97
C PRO A 239 -2.48 5.61 20.50
N ASP A 240 -1.26 5.47 20.00
CA ASP A 240 -0.46 6.56 19.45
C ASP A 240 -0.78 6.87 17.98
N GLY A 241 -1.71 6.13 17.38
CA GLY A 241 -2.17 6.31 16.00
C GLY A 241 -1.43 5.47 14.96
N VAL A 242 -0.40 4.69 15.35
CA VAL A 242 0.23 3.69 14.46
C VAL A 242 -0.81 2.62 14.10
N VAL A 243 -0.81 2.18 12.85
CA VAL A 243 -1.70 1.10 12.37
C VAL A 243 -0.87 -0.08 11.95
N THR A 244 -1.24 -1.26 12.40
CA THR A 244 -0.62 -2.53 12.00
C THR A 244 -1.66 -3.40 11.29
N PHE A 245 -1.32 -3.86 10.10
CA PHE A 245 -2.01 -4.93 9.38
C PHE A 245 -1.16 -6.19 9.41
N VAL A 246 -1.76 -7.34 9.68
CA VAL A 246 -1.12 -8.66 9.57
C VAL A 246 -1.99 -9.53 8.69
N ALA A 247 -1.45 -10.01 7.58
CA ALA A 247 -2.18 -10.81 6.59
C ALA A 247 -1.48 -12.15 6.35
N GLN A 248 -2.28 -13.18 6.13
CA GLN A 248 -1.78 -14.51 5.80
C GLN A 248 -2.55 -15.12 4.62
N GLY A 249 -1.85 -15.93 3.84
CA GLY A 249 -2.42 -16.68 2.74
C GLY A 249 -1.83 -18.08 2.65
N ALA A 250 -2.65 -19.06 2.27
CA ALA A 250 -2.22 -20.41 1.98
C ALA A 250 -1.41 -20.48 0.68
N LYS A 251 -1.64 -19.53 -0.23
CA LYS A 251 -0.93 -19.38 -1.49
C LYS A 251 0.15 -18.32 -1.41
N LEU A 252 1.28 -18.61 -2.06
CA LEU A 252 2.32 -17.62 -2.31
C LEU A 252 1.97 -16.76 -3.55
N GLY A 253 1.33 -17.34 -4.57
CA GLY A 253 0.92 -16.63 -5.80
C GLY A 253 1.89 -16.81 -6.98
N ASP A 254 2.79 -17.79 -6.91
CA ASP A 254 3.81 -18.10 -7.92
C ASP A 254 3.65 -19.51 -8.53
N GLY A 255 2.50 -20.16 -8.30
CA GLY A 255 2.18 -21.49 -8.82
C GLY A 255 2.74 -22.67 -8.01
N ARG A 256 3.48 -22.42 -6.92
CA ARG A 256 3.94 -23.49 -6.01
C ARG A 256 2.76 -24.12 -5.24
N PRO A 257 2.93 -25.36 -4.73
CA PRO A 257 1.91 -26.00 -3.91
C PRO A 257 1.53 -25.16 -2.69
N GLU A 258 0.23 -24.96 -2.49
CA GLU A 258 -0.31 -24.15 -1.40
C GLU A 258 -0.27 -24.92 -0.06
N LEU A 259 -0.21 -24.17 1.05
CA LEU A 259 -0.39 -24.73 2.39
C LEU A 259 -1.78 -25.36 2.53
N ARG A 260 -1.85 -26.47 3.26
CA ARG A 260 -3.14 -27.10 3.58
C ARG A 260 -3.87 -26.40 4.71
N THR A 261 -3.12 -25.72 5.56
CA THR A 261 -3.59 -25.02 6.75
C THR A 261 -2.84 -23.70 6.86
N LEU A 262 -3.59 -22.64 7.18
CA LEU A 262 -2.99 -21.34 7.49
C LEU A 262 -2.07 -21.45 8.72
N PRO A 263 -0.92 -20.75 8.73
CA PRO A 263 0.03 -20.81 9.85
C PRO A 263 -0.56 -20.35 11.18
N PHE A 264 -1.48 -19.38 11.16
CA PHE A 264 -2.11 -18.84 12.36
C PHE A 264 -3.62 -19.04 12.33
N SER A 265 -4.22 -19.28 13.49
CA SER A 265 -5.66 -19.08 13.69
C SER A 265 -6.00 -17.59 13.64
N THR A 266 -7.28 -17.26 13.48
CA THR A 266 -7.77 -15.87 13.48
C THR A 266 -7.44 -15.14 14.78
N GLN A 267 -7.55 -15.82 15.94
CA GLN A 267 -7.17 -15.25 17.24
C GLN A 267 -5.66 -14.97 17.33
N GLN A 268 -4.82 -15.87 16.81
CA GLN A 268 -3.37 -15.66 16.77
C GLN A 268 -3.01 -14.53 15.80
N LEU A 269 -3.69 -14.42 14.66
CA LEU A 269 -3.51 -13.33 13.71
C LEU A 269 -3.89 -11.97 14.33
N ALA A 270 -4.98 -11.94 15.11
CA ALA A 270 -5.37 -10.77 15.87
C ALA A 270 -4.32 -10.40 16.93
N ALA A 271 -3.77 -11.39 17.62
CA ALA A 271 -2.71 -11.19 18.60
C ALA A 271 -1.42 -10.63 17.97
N LEU A 272 -1.08 -11.05 16.74
CA LEU A 272 0.04 -10.47 16.01
C LEU A 272 -0.18 -8.99 15.67
N ALA A 273 -1.40 -8.59 15.31
CA ALA A 273 -1.68 -7.18 14.97
C ALA A 273 -1.47 -6.21 16.15
N VAL A 274 -1.55 -6.71 17.39
CA VAL A 274 -1.28 -5.93 18.62
C VAL A 274 0.14 -6.16 19.16
N ASP A 275 0.95 -7.01 18.53
CA ASP A 275 2.28 -7.37 19.03
C ASP A 275 3.23 -6.16 18.93
N GLU A 276 3.90 -5.85 20.04
CA GLU A 276 4.83 -4.72 20.13
C GLU A 276 6.01 -4.85 19.15
N ARG A 277 6.35 -6.06 18.69
CA ARG A 277 7.36 -6.26 17.63
C ARG A 277 6.99 -5.55 16.33
N PHE A 278 5.70 -5.34 16.07
CA PHE A 278 5.19 -4.64 14.87
C PHE A 278 4.76 -3.19 15.14
N HIS A 279 4.98 -2.69 16.35
CA HIS A 279 4.68 -1.31 16.73
C HIS A 279 5.87 -0.39 16.40
N LEU A 280 5.92 0.07 15.16
CA LEU A 280 7.01 0.92 14.66
C LEU A 280 6.78 2.40 15.02
N ARG A 281 7.49 2.87 16.06
CA ARG A 281 7.53 4.29 16.48
C ARG A 281 8.60 5.09 15.74
#